data_AF-A0ABD3UXT7-F1
#
_entry.id   AF-A0ABD3UXT7-F1
#
_cell.length_a   1.000
_cell.length_b   1.000
_cell.length_c   1.000
_cell.angle_alpha   90.00
_cell.angle_beta   90.00
_cell.angle_gamma   90.00
#
_symmetry.space_group_name_H-M   'P 1'
#
loop_
_entity.id
_entity.type
_entity.pdbx_description
1 polymer ?
#
loop_
_entity_poly.entity_id
_entity_poly.type
_entity_poly.pdbx_seq_one_letter_code
_entity_poly.pdbx_strand_id
1 'polypeptide(L)'
;MKSISAISRRFCVPERDGGVVHMIGDIIAPYIHCVGDTETEIERTDEREFCVIPRTLLEKFNEAEEVPIPTEELGLFLKFQNDIGTILYFNIEVLKDKIVLVPQWMIDALKSLITAKKFVLKKALAVADKWDMFNKSGTLSLELIDAIWTKENYPDLHDNKEHILLLMEHLNIIARPRCFSEDGSEIK
;
A
#
# COMPACT_ATOMS: atom_id res chain seq x y z
N MET A 1 -27.57 20.46 -19.04
CA MET A 1 -26.18 20.19 -19.46
C MET A 1 -25.28 20.42 -18.25
N LYS A 2 -24.47 19.50 -17.73
CA LYS A 2 -24.14 18.12 -18.08
C LYS A 2 -24.30 17.27 -16.81
N SER A 3 -25.05 16.18 -16.92
CA SER A 3 -25.09 15.10 -15.94
C SER A 3 -23.75 14.36 -16.02
N ILE A 4 -23.09 14.14 -14.88
CA ILE A 4 -22.00 13.17 -14.78
C ILE A 4 -22.58 11.98 -14.03
N SER A 5 -22.96 10.96 -14.80
CA SER A 5 -23.29 9.63 -14.30
C SER A 5 -22.05 9.04 -13.63
N ALA A 6 -22.09 8.86 -12.32
CA ALA A 6 -21.12 8.05 -11.62
C ALA A 6 -21.26 6.61 -12.12
N ILE A 7 -20.21 6.09 -12.76
CA ILE A 7 -20.08 4.69 -13.12
C ILE A 7 -19.88 3.93 -11.81
N SER A 8 -21.00 3.54 -11.19
CA SER A 8 -21.02 2.48 -10.18
C SER A 8 -20.69 1.18 -10.90
N ARG A 9 -19.43 0.76 -10.86
CA ARG A 9 -19.07 -0.62 -11.20
C ARG A 9 -19.56 -1.50 -10.06
N ARG A 10 -20.85 -1.89 -10.12
CA ARG A 10 -21.36 -3.05 -9.42
C ARG A 10 -20.58 -4.26 -9.91
N PHE A 11 -19.68 -4.78 -9.08
CA PHE A 11 -19.29 -6.18 -9.21
C PHE A 11 -20.50 -7.01 -8.80
N CYS A 12 -21.24 -7.52 -9.79
CA CYS A 12 -22.22 -8.57 -9.57
C CYS A 12 -21.47 -9.87 -9.26
N VAL A 13 -21.49 -10.29 -8.00
CA VAL A 13 -21.22 -11.68 -7.62
C VAL A 13 -22.58 -12.41 -7.64
N PRO A 14 -22.74 -13.53 -8.36
CA PRO A 14 -24.02 -14.22 -8.40
C PRO A 14 -24.28 -14.93 -7.07
N GLU A 15 -25.44 -14.67 -6.49
CA GLU A 15 -25.98 -15.43 -5.35
C GLU A 15 -26.02 -16.91 -5.71
N ARG A 16 -25.31 -17.73 -4.93
CA ARG A 16 -25.53 -19.18 -4.89
C ARG A 16 -25.75 -19.59 -3.45
N ASP A 17 -26.91 -20.21 -3.26
CA ASP A 17 -27.45 -20.73 -2.01
C ASP A 17 -26.45 -21.62 -1.26
N GLY A 18 -26.34 -21.38 0.05
CA GLY A 18 -25.86 -22.35 1.03
C GLY A 18 -24.34 -22.47 1.18
N GLY A 19 -23.78 -21.69 2.13
CA GLY A 19 -22.54 -22.00 2.83
C GLY A 19 -21.31 -21.18 2.42
N VAL A 20 -21.12 -20.02 3.07
CA VAL A 20 -19.93 -19.50 3.80
C VAL A 20 -20.26 -18.02 4.07
N VAL A 21 -20.95 -17.73 5.17
CA VAL A 21 -21.46 -16.39 5.49
C VAL A 21 -20.47 -15.74 6.45
N HIS A 22 -19.88 -14.59 6.06
CA HIS A 22 -18.77 -13.81 6.68
C HIS A 22 -17.33 -14.29 6.39
N MET A 23 -16.56 -13.58 5.57
CA MET A 23 -15.11 -13.84 5.39
C MET A 23 -14.34 -12.51 5.30
N ILE A 24 -13.93 -11.91 6.42
CA ILE A 24 -13.41 -10.50 6.49
C ILE A 24 -14.44 -9.49 5.90
N GLY A 25 -15.75 -9.75 6.05
CA GLY A 25 -16.81 -9.27 5.15
C GLY A 25 -16.89 -7.74 4.98
N ASP A 26 -16.66 -7.14 3.82
CA ASP A 26 -16.27 -7.63 2.49
C ASP A 26 -14.85 -7.11 2.17
N ILE A 27 -13.83 -7.80 2.69
CA ILE A 27 -12.39 -7.43 2.80
C ILE A 27 -12.14 -6.09 3.54
N ILE A 28 -13.06 -5.65 4.43
CA ILE A 28 -13.14 -4.30 5.04
C ILE A 28 -13.89 -3.27 4.14
N ALA A 29 -14.74 -3.73 3.22
CA ALA A 29 -16.14 -3.32 2.98
C ALA A 29 -16.57 -1.89 2.58
N PRO A 30 -15.74 -0.84 2.46
CA PRO A 30 -15.00 -0.55 1.21
C PRO A 30 -13.74 0.30 1.52
N TYR A 31 -13.01 -0.15 2.54
CA TYR A 31 -12.05 0.54 3.42
C TYR A 31 -12.67 1.59 4.36
N ILE A 32 -13.88 1.28 4.87
CA ILE A 32 -14.80 2.06 5.76
C ILE A 32 -15.81 2.96 4.98
N HIS A 33 -17.14 2.77 5.07
CA HIS A 33 -18.17 3.63 4.41
C HIS A 33 -19.24 4.23 5.35
N CYS A 34 -18.94 4.52 6.62
CA CYS A 34 -19.85 5.26 7.51
C CYS A 34 -19.07 6.05 8.58
N VAL A 35 -18.74 7.31 8.31
CA VAL A 35 -18.54 8.34 9.37
C VAL A 35 -19.91 8.85 9.89
N GLY A 36 -21.01 8.17 9.57
CA GLY A 36 -22.35 8.52 10.00
C GLY A 36 -23.22 7.28 10.15
N ASP A 37 -23.99 7.28 11.24
CA ASP A 37 -25.14 6.41 11.53
C ASP A 37 -24.84 5.03 12.11
N THR A 38 -24.16 4.96 13.26
CA THR A 38 -24.77 4.42 14.50
C THR A 38 -23.80 4.51 15.67
N GLU A 39 -24.38 4.77 16.85
CA GLU A 39 -23.75 5.22 18.10
C GLU A 39 -22.66 4.27 18.63
N THR A 40 -21.40 4.51 18.30
CA THR A 40 -20.27 4.17 19.18
C THR A 40 -19.14 5.18 18.99
N GLU A 41 -18.76 5.86 20.07
CA GLU A 41 -17.66 6.83 20.14
C GLU A 41 -16.31 6.14 19.89
N ILE A 42 -15.91 6.06 18.62
CA ILE A 42 -14.51 5.93 18.24
C ILE A 42 -14.12 7.30 17.69
N GLU A 43 -13.13 7.93 18.33
CA GLU A 43 -12.68 9.29 18.06
C GLU A 43 -12.53 9.55 16.55
N ARG A 44 -13.22 10.59 16.07
CA ARG A 44 -13.16 11.11 14.70
C ARG A 44 -11.72 11.19 14.21
N THR A 45 -11.29 10.15 13.52
CA THR A 45 -9.98 10.10 12.87
C THR A 45 -10.18 10.62 11.45
N ASP A 46 -9.41 11.64 11.11
CA ASP A 46 -9.20 12.27 9.80
C ASP A 46 -9.51 11.31 8.63
N GLU A 47 -10.26 11.77 7.61
CA GLU A 47 -10.84 10.99 6.47
C GLU A 47 -9.80 10.34 5.52
N ARG A 48 -8.65 9.88 6.02
CA ARG A 48 -7.62 9.20 5.25
C ARG A 48 -8.01 7.75 5.03
N GLU A 49 -8.32 7.44 3.77
CA GLU A 49 -8.50 6.10 3.26
C GLU A 49 -7.25 5.27 3.59
N PHE A 50 -7.35 4.31 4.52
CA PHE A 50 -6.19 3.55 4.99
C PHE A 50 -5.67 2.64 3.87
N CYS A 51 -4.59 3.06 3.20
CA CYS A 51 -3.94 2.25 2.16
C CYS A 51 -3.17 1.06 2.73
N VAL A 52 -2.70 1.17 3.99
CA VAL A 52 -1.92 0.16 4.70
C VAL A 52 -2.39 0.09 6.15
N ILE A 53 -2.57 -1.13 6.67
CA ILE A 53 -2.90 -1.37 8.09
C ILE A 53 -1.86 -2.30 8.73
N PRO A 54 -1.61 -2.17 10.04
CA PRO A 54 -0.85 -3.17 10.75
C PRO A 54 -1.66 -4.47 10.90
N ARG A 55 -0.98 -5.61 10.84
CA ARG A 55 -1.60 -6.93 11.00
C ARG A 55 -2.33 -7.07 12.33
N THR A 56 -1.79 -6.49 13.39
CA THR A 56 -2.41 -6.48 14.72
C THR A 56 -3.77 -5.78 14.75
N LEU A 57 -4.02 -4.82 13.85
CA LEU A 57 -5.32 -4.19 13.73
C LEU A 57 -6.32 -5.11 13.01
N LEU A 58 -5.87 -5.85 11.99
CA LEU A 58 -6.71 -6.87 11.35
C LEU A 58 -7.09 -7.99 12.33
N GLU A 59 -6.15 -8.43 13.16
CA GLU A 59 -6.42 -9.46 14.19
C GLU A 59 -7.52 -8.99 15.16
N LYS A 60 -7.48 -7.73 15.59
CA LYS A 60 -8.55 -7.12 16.40
C LYS A 60 -9.90 -7.08 15.67
N PHE A 61 -9.92 -6.76 14.39
CA PHE A 61 -11.16 -6.79 13.61
C PHE A 61 -11.72 -8.21 13.50
N ASN A 62 -10.85 -9.19 13.25
CA ASN A 62 -11.24 -10.59 13.16
C ASN A 62 -11.81 -11.12 14.49
N GLU A 63 -11.24 -10.73 15.62
CA GLU A 63 -11.75 -11.08 16.96
C GLU A 63 -13.14 -10.47 17.25
N ALA A 64 -13.49 -9.36 16.60
CA ALA A 64 -14.76 -8.66 16.78
C ALA A 64 -15.90 -9.20 15.90
N GLU A 65 -15.59 -10.03 14.90
CA GLU A 65 -16.59 -10.66 14.04
C GLU A 65 -17.43 -11.70 14.80
N GLU A 66 -18.68 -11.89 14.37
CA GLU A 66 -19.55 -12.94 14.94
C GLU A 66 -18.96 -14.35 14.78
N VAL A 67 -18.21 -14.55 13.69
CA VAL A 67 -17.48 -15.79 13.38
C VAL A 67 -16.04 -15.45 13.00
N PRO A 68 -15.12 -15.39 13.98
CA PRO A 68 -13.71 -15.11 13.73
C PRO A 68 -13.04 -16.22 12.90
N ILE A 69 -12.14 -15.82 12.00
CA ILE A 69 -11.24 -16.77 11.32
C ILE A 69 -10.23 -17.29 12.35
N PRO A 70 -10.01 -18.61 12.47
CA PRO A 70 -8.98 -19.15 13.34
C PRO A 70 -7.59 -18.57 13.02
N THR A 71 -6.75 -18.35 14.03
CA THR A 71 -5.43 -17.70 13.85
C THR A 71 -4.56 -18.45 12.83
N GLU A 72 -4.63 -19.77 12.82
CA GLU A 72 -3.94 -20.66 11.89
C GLU A 72 -4.46 -20.54 10.45
N GLU A 73 -5.72 -20.18 10.26
CA GLU A 73 -6.36 -20.00 8.94
C GLU A 73 -6.25 -18.56 8.44
N LEU A 74 -6.10 -17.57 9.33
CA LEU A 74 -5.98 -16.15 8.96
C LEU A 74 -4.79 -15.90 8.02
N GLY A 75 -3.66 -16.58 8.26
CA GLY A 75 -2.51 -16.51 7.36
C GLY A 75 -2.79 -17.08 5.96
N LEU A 76 -3.59 -18.14 5.87
CA LEU A 76 -3.99 -18.74 4.60
C LEU A 76 -4.98 -17.83 3.86
N PHE A 77 -5.92 -17.23 4.58
CA PHE A 77 -6.83 -16.24 4.03
C PHE A 77 -6.06 -15.06 3.43
N LEU A 78 -5.13 -14.46 4.17
CA LEU A 78 -4.34 -13.33 3.70
C LEU A 78 -3.52 -13.67 2.47
N LYS A 79 -2.92 -14.87 2.46
CA LYS A 79 -2.20 -15.37 1.30
C LYS A 79 -3.13 -15.52 0.09
N PHE A 80 -4.31 -16.10 0.26
CA PHE A 80 -5.28 -16.25 -0.81
C PHE A 80 -5.69 -14.89 -1.40
N GLN A 81 -5.97 -13.89 -0.55
CA GLN A 81 -6.31 -12.54 -0.99
C GLN A 81 -5.16 -11.84 -1.72
N ASN A 82 -3.92 -12.07 -1.28
CA ASN A 82 -2.73 -11.59 -1.96
C ASN A 82 -2.57 -12.23 -3.35
N ASP A 83 -2.77 -13.54 -3.45
CA ASP A 83 -2.57 -14.30 -4.70
C ASP A 83 -3.58 -13.90 -5.79
N ILE A 84 -4.80 -13.48 -5.41
CA ILE A 84 -5.79 -12.93 -6.34
C ILE A 84 -5.64 -11.42 -6.57
N GLY A 85 -4.71 -10.77 -5.87
CA GLY A 85 -4.37 -9.35 -6.02
C GLY A 85 -5.37 -8.38 -5.39
N THR A 86 -6.19 -8.83 -4.42
CA THR A 86 -7.09 -7.91 -3.70
C THR A 86 -6.33 -7.06 -2.69
N ILE A 87 -5.32 -7.65 -2.04
CA ILE A 87 -4.42 -6.98 -1.08
C ILE A 87 -2.98 -7.28 -1.47
N LEU A 88 -2.02 -6.62 -0.83
CA LEU A 88 -0.62 -7.10 -0.79
C LEU A 88 -0.27 -7.49 0.63
N TYR A 89 0.14 -8.75 0.78
CA TYR A 89 0.60 -9.30 2.04
C TYR A 89 1.70 -10.33 1.80
N PHE A 90 2.82 -10.14 2.50
CA PHE A 90 3.97 -11.03 2.39
C PHE A 90 4.34 -11.55 3.77
N ASN A 91 4.21 -12.86 3.97
CA ASN A 91 4.59 -13.52 5.21
C ASN A 91 6.12 -13.71 5.31
N ILE A 92 6.85 -12.60 5.28
CA ILE A 92 8.31 -12.54 5.49
C ILE A 92 8.61 -11.56 6.62
N GLU A 93 9.70 -11.78 7.35
CA GLU A 93 9.97 -11.09 8.61
C GLU A 93 9.88 -9.56 8.53
N VAL A 94 10.36 -8.96 7.43
CA VAL A 94 10.40 -7.50 7.23
C VAL A 94 9.09 -6.90 6.68
N LEU A 95 8.12 -7.71 6.24
CA LEU A 95 6.85 -7.25 5.65
C LEU A 95 5.59 -7.79 6.34
N LYS A 96 5.68 -8.86 7.13
CA LYS A 96 4.54 -9.59 7.71
C LYS A 96 3.64 -8.76 8.64
N ASP A 97 4.14 -7.64 9.15
CA ASP A 97 3.45 -6.82 10.14
C ASP A 97 2.51 -5.79 9.51
N LYS A 98 2.55 -5.60 8.19
CA LYS A 98 1.72 -4.64 7.47
C LYS A 98 1.02 -5.31 6.30
N ILE A 99 -0.19 -4.84 6.03
CA ILE A 99 -1.07 -5.32 4.98
C ILE A 99 -1.45 -4.12 4.12
N VAL A 100 -1.13 -4.16 2.83
CA VAL A 100 -1.57 -3.14 1.89
C VAL A 100 -2.97 -3.50 1.44
N LEU A 101 -3.92 -2.68 1.83
CA LEU A 101 -5.31 -2.86 1.53
C LEU A 101 -5.60 -2.53 0.07
N VAL A 102 -5.00 -1.47 -0.46
CA VAL A 102 -5.23 -0.97 -1.82
C VAL A 102 -3.98 -1.16 -2.69
N PRO A 103 -3.88 -2.21 -3.54
CA PRO A 103 -2.72 -2.42 -4.40
C PRO A 103 -2.45 -1.25 -5.37
N GLN A 104 -3.48 -0.47 -5.72
CA GLN A 104 -3.35 0.74 -6.53
C GLN A 104 -2.39 1.76 -5.89
N TRP A 105 -2.26 1.76 -4.57
CA TRP A 105 -1.32 2.61 -3.83
C TRP A 105 0.14 2.37 -4.23
N MET A 106 0.53 1.11 -4.48
CA MET A 106 1.86 0.79 -5.00
C MET A 106 2.05 1.30 -6.43
N ILE A 107 1.02 1.23 -7.25
CA ILE A 107 1.06 1.78 -8.61
C ILE A 107 1.21 3.31 -8.57
N ASP A 108 0.57 3.98 -7.61
CA ASP A 108 0.67 5.43 -7.48
C ASP A 108 2.04 5.87 -6.94
N ALA A 109 2.65 5.07 -6.06
CA ALA A 109 4.06 5.22 -5.69
C ALA A 109 4.97 5.16 -6.93
N LEU A 110 4.80 4.17 -7.80
CA LEU A 110 5.58 4.07 -9.06
C LEU A 110 5.31 5.24 -10.02
N LYS A 111 4.04 5.62 -10.20
CA LYS A 111 3.66 6.76 -11.05
C LYS A 111 4.30 8.04 -10.55
N SER A 112 4.35 8.27 -9.23
CA SER A 112 4.95 9.48 -8.66
C SER A 112 6.44 9.57 -9.02
N LEU A 113 7.18 8.46 -8.96
CA LEU A 113 8.59 8.40 -9.34
C LEU A 113 8.79 8.67 -10.83
N ILE A 114 8.02 8.00 -11.70
CA ILE A 114 8.15 8.12 -13.16
C ILE A 114 7.74 9.52 -13.65
N THR A 115 6.74 10.12 -13.02
CA THR A 115 6.18 11.41 -13.45
C THR A 115 6.74 12.61 -12.69
N ALA A 116 7.63 12.39 -11.72
CA ALA A 116 8.22 13.41 -10.84
C ALA A 116 8.81 14.60 -11.60
N LYS A 117 9.55 14.39 -12.70
CA LYS A 117 10.11 15.50 -13.52
C LYS A 117 9.07 16.53 -13.92
N LYS A 118 7.89 16.04 -14.32
CA LYS A 118 6.85 16.86 -14.94
C LYS A 118 6.03 17.61 -13.90
N PHE A 119 5.71 16.96 -12.79
CA PHE A 119 4.71 17.45 -11.83
C PHE A 119 5.31 17.94 -10.52
N VAL A 120 6.42 17.35 -10.06
CA VAL A 120 6.99 17.63 -8.72
C VAL A 120 8.27 18.46 -8.84
N LEU A 121 9.21 18.03 -9.68
CA LEU A 121 10.58 18.55 -9.70
C LEU A 121 10.79 19.73 -10.66
N LYS A 122 9.74 20.22 -11.34
CA LYS A 122 9.85 21.27 -12.37
C LYS A 122 10.54 22.55 -11.88
N LYS A 123 10.56 22.80 -10.56
CA LYS A 123 11.20 23.97 -9.94
C LYS A 123 12.29 23.62 -8.92
N ALA A 124 12.58 22.34 -8.69
CA ALA A 124 13.46 21.88 -7.61
C ALA A 124 14.91 21.73 -8.11
N LEU A 125 15.63 22.86 -8.18
CA LEU A 125 17.05 22.87 -8.59
C LEU A 125 17.93 22.00 -7.69
N ALA A 126 17.62 21.91 -6.39
CA ALA A 126 18.43 21.19 -5.40
C ALA A 126 18.53 19.67 -5.65
N VAL A 127 17.62 19.09 -6.42
CA VAL A 127 17.62 17.64 -6.73
C VAL A 127 17.70 17.36 -8.23
N ALA A 128 18.00 18.38 -9.04
CA ALA A 128 18.14 18.24 -10.49
C ALA A 128 19.23 17.21 -10.84
N ASP A 129 20.37 17.26 -10.15
CA ASP A 129 21.49 16.34 -10.37
C ASP A 129 21.12 14.89 -10.03
N LYS A 130 20.37 14.69 -8.94
CA LYS A 130 19.89 13.36 -8.50
C LYS A 130 18.87 12.80 -9.49
N TRP A 131 17.99 13.65 -10.01
CA TRP A 131 17.06 13.27 -11.08
C TRP A 131 17.78 12.89 -12.38
N ASP A 132 18.83 13.63 -12.74
CA ASP A 132 19.64 13.33 -13.92
C ASP A 132 20.40 12.00 -13.75
N MET A 133 20.92 11.72 -12.56
CA MET A 133 21.48 10.40 -12.23
C MET A 133 20.44 9.30 -12.39
N PHE A 134 19.26 9.46 -11.81
CA PHE A 134 18.16 8.48 -11.93
C PHE A 134 17.81 8.20 -13.41
N ASN A 135 17.72 9.22 -14.26
CA ASN A 135 17.44 9.00 -15.69
C ASN A 135 18.59 8.32 -16.45
N LYS A 136 19.84 8.59 -16.07
CA LYS A 136 21.02 8.09 -16.80
C LYS A 136 21.39 6.67 -16.38
N SER A 137 21.35 6.37 -15.09
CA SER A 137 21.83 5.10 -14.52
C SER A 137 20.73 4.23 -13.89
N GLY A 138 19.50 4.73 -13.75
CA GLY A 138 18.45 4.07 -12.99
C GLY A 138 18.66 4.11 -11.47
N THR A 139 19.65 4.87 -10.98
CA THR A 139 19.95 4.95 -9.54
C THR A 139 18.94 5.83 -8.83
N LEU A 140 18.08 5.21 -8.02
CA LEU A 140 17.10 5.92 -7.19
C LEU A 140 17.70 6.23 -5.81
N SER A 141 18.08 7.49 -5.56
CA SER A 141 18.61 7.91 -4.26
C SER A 141 17.50 8.22 -3.25
N LEU A 142 17.75 7.97 -1.96
CA LEU A 142 16.81 8.32 -0.88
C LEU A 142 16.47 9.83 -0.87
N GLU A 143 17.46 10.70 -1.10
CA GLU A 143 17.23 12.14 -1.24
C GLU A 143 16.25 12.51 -2.37
N LEU A 144 16.24 11.71 -3.46
CA LEU A 144 15.33 11.95 -4.57
C LEU A 144 13.92 11.49 -4.21
N ILE A 145 13.81 10.36 -3.52
CA ILE A 145 12.54 9.87 -2.97
C ILE A 145 11.96 10.91 -2.00
N ASP A 146 12.76 11.45 -1.09
CA ASP A 146 12.32 12.45 -0.11
C ASP A 146 11.86 13.74 -0.76
N ALA A 147 12.48 14.13 -1.88
CA ALA A 147 12.05 15.29 -2.66
C ALA A 147 10.78 15.04 -3.49
N ILE A 148 10.44 13.79 -3.80
CA ILE A 148 9.23 13.42 -4.54
C ILE A 148 8.07 13.15 -3.58
N TRP A 149 8.27 12.29 -2.58
CA TRP A 149 7.29 11.89 -1.57
C TRP A 149 7.31 12.85 -0.37
N THR A 150 7.05 14.13 -0.64
CA THR A 150 6.89 15.11 0.45
C THR A 150 5.55 14.93 1.15
N LYS A 151 5.45 15.36 2.41
CA LYS A 151 4.22 15.26 3.20
C LYS A 151 3.06 16.04 2.57
N GLU A 152 3.36 17.11 1.84
CA GLU A 152 2.36 17.96 1.17
C GLU A 152 1.81 17.34 -0.11
N ASN A 153 2.65 16.62 -0.87
CA ASN A 153 2.25 16.07 -2.17
C ASN A 153 1.75 14.62 -2.06
N TYR A 154 2.35 13.83 -1.16
CA TYR A 154 2.07 12.41 -0.99
C TYR A 154 2.18 12.00 0.48
N PRO A 155 1.25 12.45 1.36
CA PRO A 155 1.32 12.18 2.80
C PRO A 155 1.41 10.69 3.12
N ASP A 156 0.63 9.84 2.44
CA ASP A 156 0.61 8.40 2.72
C ASP A 156 1.90 7.70 2.27
N LEU A 157 2.50 8.14 1.15
CA LEU A 157 3.78 7.61 0.67
C LEU A 157 4.93 8.07 1.56
N HIS A 158 4.88 9.32 2.01
CA HIS A 158 5.84 9.86 2.96
C HIS A 158 5.84 9.05 4.27
N ASP A 159 4.67 8.87 4.87
CA ASP A 159 4.53 8.23 6.18
C ASP A 159 4.81 6.71 6.13
N ASN A 160 4.75 6.07 4.96
CA ASN A 160 5.03 4.65 4.78
C ASN A 160 6.24 4.36 3.86
N LYS A 161 7.11 5.36 3.62
CA LYS A 161 8.26 5.28 2.69
C LYS A 161 9.07 4.00 2.83
N GLU A 162 9.50 3.66 4.04
CA GLU A 162 10.33 2.47 4.29
C GLU A 162 9.62 1.19 3.89
N HIS A 163 8.33 1.07 4.20
CA HIS A 163 7.54 -0.10 3.86
C HIS A 163 7.36 -0.24 2.34
N ILE A 164 7.14 0.88 1.64
CA ILE A 164 7.04 0.90 0.18
C ILE A 164 8.36 0.44 -0.45
N LEU A 165 9.51 0.93 0.04
CA LEU A 165 10.80 0.53 -0.49
C LEU A 165 11.07 -0.97 -0.27
N LEU A 166 10.71 -1.50 0.89
CA LEU A 166 10.79 -2.94 1.16
C LEU A 166 9.88 -3.76 0.23
N LEU A 167 8.66 -3.27 -0.04
CA LEU A 167 7.74 -3.91 -1.00
C LEU A 167 8.31 -3.87 -2.42
N MET A 168 8.82 -2.72 -2.87
CA MET A 168 9.42 -2.57 -4.19
C MET A 168 10.66 -3.45 -4.36
N GLU A 169 11.47 -3.61 -3.30
CA GLU A 169 12.62 -4.52 -3.28
C GLU A 169 12.15 -5.98 -3.35
N HIS A 170 11.16 -6.38 -2.54
CA HIS A 170 10.62 -7.73 -2.54
C HIS A 170 9.98 -8.12 -3.88
N LEU A 171 9.29 -7.17 -4.51
CA LEU A 171 8.68 -7.33 -5.83
C LEU A 171 9.69 -7.24 -6.99
N ASN A 172 10.99 -7.12 -6.71
CA ASN A 172 12.08 -6.97 -7.69
C ASN A 172 11.89 -5.78 -8.65
N ILE A 173 11.22 -4.72 -8.18
CA ILE A 173 11.08 -3.46 -8.93
C ILE A 173 12.35 -2.63 -8.77
N ILE A 174 12.91 -2.61 -7.56
CA ILE A 174 14.21 -2.02 -7.25
C ILE A 174 15.11 -3.08 -6.64
N ALA A 175 16.41 -2.80 -6.66
CA ALA A 175 17.41 -3.58 -5.95
C ALA A 175 18.35 -2.63 -5.22
N ARG A 176 18.83 -3.03 -4.05
CA ARG A 176 19.94 -2.34 -3.42
C ARG A 176 21.21 -2.55 -4.26
N PRO A 177 21.99 -1.49 -4.52
CA PRO A 177 23.32 -1.66 -5.10
C PRO A 177 24.14 -2.59 -4.22
N ARG A 178 24.74 -3.62 -4.81
CA ARG A 178 25.77 -4.39 -4.12
C ARG A 178 27.05 -3.59 -4.15
N CYS A 179 27.46 -3.07 -3.00
CA CYS A 179 28.73 -2.40 -2.85
C CYS A 179 29.79 -3.45 -2.53
N PHE A 180 30.87 -3.50 -3.30
CA PHE A 180 32.01 -4.35 -3.01
C PHE A 180 33.18 -3.49 -2.56
N SER A 181 33.86 -3.92 -1.51
CA SER A 181 35.17 -3.43 -1.10
C SER A 181 36.23 -3.75 -2.15
N GLU A 182 37.40 -3.10 -2.08
CA GLU A 182 38.53 -3.34 -2.98
C GLU A 182 39.03 -4.81 -2.94
N ASP A 183 38.77 -5.52 -1.84
CA ASP A 183 39.08 -6.95 -1.67
C ASP A 183 37.99 -7.90 -2.22
N GLY A 184 36.93 -7.36 -2.82
CA GLY A 184 35.81 -8.12 -3.35
C GLY A 184 34.80 -8.59 -2.30
N SER A 185 34.96 -8.20 -1.03
CA SER A 185 33.95 -8.45 0.01
C SER A 185 32.75 -7.52 -0.17
N GLU A 186 31.54 -8.02 0.08
CA GLU A 186 30.32 -7.19 0.05
C GLU A 186 30.26 -6.27 1.27
N ILE A 187 30.19 -4.97 1.05
CA ILE A 187 29.99 -3.95 2.07
C ILE A 187 28.51 -4.01 2.48
N LYS A 188 28.26 -4.48 3.70
CA LYS A 188 26.91 -4.52 4.29
C LYS A 188 26.42 -3.15 4.71
#